data_AF-A0AAV2NUV9-F1
#
_entry.id   AF-A0AAV2NUV9-F1
#
_cell.length_a   1.000
_cell.length_b   1.000
_cell.length_c   1.000
_cell.angle_alpha   90.00
_cell.angle_beta   90.00
_cell.angle_gamma   90.00
#
_symmetry.space_group_name_H-M   'P 1'
#
loop_
_entity.id
_entity.type
_entity.pdbx_description
1 polymer ?
#
loop_
_entity_poly.entity_id
_entity_poly.type
_entity_poly.pdbx_seq_one_letter_code
_entity_poly.pdbx_strand_id
1 'polypeptide(L)'
;MEKVNADELISKLISGTYEEFCDSIVVFLEIYDKKTKFEELNNNCLREKLWKRLFYYLTDYAHPDHHHHHCLAALRILSRDKTNLNELITDEAIKIILQNADLAKICEEEQISYTAVTIESLKLLCNLLFNSVKVQQSKILISSLPYLIDRVKNYTINVPDNVKLFDIRILFLLTALNISTRDIIKTDLCGDICLIKIIEEFVTQNRDNRTTVIKTEEITVVCDILKVLFNLYIHSDDTGIEDQEKYRNLVLILYKLLVFKYSLQQDDLERKNINVINLLTAIPSSCYGPIVQPVESDDCKNVYQNMDMSAICVLLRFLDQRLDCKTNLIDNVSPVVTALIKLVKSERIIRKYVRLQILPPLKDVMNRPEEGTTLRAKLCKLLTSPLTGLRDLVAELLFILCKENVSRMVKYTGYGNAAGMFARKGLLGRSQANTNYSSESEDSETEEYTKFKEQINPVTGCFENPKPNPLEGMTDAQKEYEALQLVNLVDKLTREGVVRPCRIGDDGKPKPIEHVLELQSELPRQQYGRKDSDSE
;
A
#
# COMPACT_ATOMS: atom_id res chain seq x y z
N MET A 1 -12.78 -29.23 -38.48
CA MET A 1 -12.81 -29.33 -37.00
C MET A 1 -14.14 -29.93 -36.63
N GLU A 2 -14.17 -31.25 -36.52
CA GLU A 2 -15.34 -31.97 -36.02
C GLU A 2 -15.67 -31.49 -34.61
N LYS A 3 -16.96 -31.35 -34.29
CA LYS A 3 -17.41 -31.07 -32.92
C LYS A 3 -17.00 -32.26 -32.07
N VAL A 4 -15.85 -32.19 -31.41
CA VAL A 4 -15.47 -33.15 -30.37
C VAL A 4 -16.59 -33.17 -29.35
N ASN A 5 -17.25 -34.31 -29.20
CA ASN A 5 -18.31 -34.46 -28.21
C ASN A 5 -17.66 -34.44 -26.82
N ALA A 6 -17.90 -33.37 -26.05
CA ALA A 6 -17.29 -33.18 -24.75
C ALA A 6 -17.59 -34.35 -23.79
N ASP A 7 -18.78 -34.95 -23.89
CA ASP A 7 -19.15 -36.09 -23.05
C ASP A 7 -18.35 -37.36 -23.41
N GLU A 8 -18.10 -37.59 -24.69
CA GLU A 8 -17.28 -38.70 -25.17
C GLU A 8 -15.81 -38.53 -24.76
N LEU A 9 -15.29 -37.30 -24.85
CA LEU A 9 -13.94 -36.96 -24.41
C LEU A 9 -13.73 -37.23 -22.92
N ILE A 10 -14.65 -36.76 -22.08
CA ILE A 10 -14.59 -36.97 -20.62
C ILE A 10 -14.76 -38.46 -20.28
N SER A 11 -15.60 -39.20 -21.01
CA SER A 11 -15.72 -40.64 -20.83
C SER A 11 -14.41 -41.37 -21.13
N LYS A 12 -13.74 -41.05 -22.24
CA LYS A 12 -12.43 -41.62 -22.60
C LYS A 12 -11.37 -41.30 -21.54
N LEU A 13 -11.39 -40.10 -20.96
CA LEU A 13 -10.47 -39.74 -19.89
C LEU A 13 -10.71 -40.48 -18.58
N ILE A 14 -11.97 -40.82 -18.25
CA ILE A 14 -12.31 -41.48 -16.98
C ILE A 14 -12.12 -43.00 -17.08
N SER A 15 -12.55 -43.62 -18.17
CA SER A 15 -12.66 -45.08 -18.29
C SER A 15 -11.96 -45.68 -19.53
N GLY A 16 -11.33 -44.86 -20.37
CA GLY A 16 -10.61 -45.33 -21.56
C GLY A 16 -9.31 -46.06 -21.24
N THR A 17 -8.71 -46.63 -22.28
CA THR A 17 -7.37 -47.22 -22.24
C THR A 17 -6.30 -46.12 -22.02
N TYR A 18 -5.05 -46.52 -21.72
CA TYR A 18 -3.96 -45.55 -21.56
C TYR A 18 -3.72 -44.75 -22.84
N GLU A 19 -3.74 -45.39 -24.01
CA GLU A 19 -3.59 -44.71 -25.31
C GLU A 19 -4.72 -43.72 -25.57
N GLU A 20 -5.97 -44.15 -25.35
CA GLU A 20 -7.14 -43.27 -25.49
C GLU A 20 -7.09 -42.09 -24.51
N PHE A 21 -6.58 -42.31 -23.30
CA PHE A 21 -6.36 -41.26 -22.31
C PHE A 21 -5.31 -40.25 -22.79
N CYS A 22 -4.17 -40.72 -23.30
CA CYS A 22 -3.07 -39.88 -23.78
C CYS A 22 -3.48 -38.97 -24.94
N ASP A 23 -4.27 -39.47 -25.88
CA ASP A 23 -4.80 -38.64 -26.97
C ASP A 23 -5.88 -37.67 -26.46
N SER A 24 -6.76 -38.15 -25.59
CA SER A 24 -7.88 -37.35 -25.08
C SER A 24 -7.43 -36.23 -24.14
N ILE A 25 -6.33 -36.41 -23.38
CA ILE A 25 -5.88 -35.40 -22.41
C ILE A 25 -5.35 -34.16 -23.13
N VAL A 26 -4.67 -34.32 -24.26
CA VAL A 26 -4.18 -33.20 -25.09
C VAL A 26 -5.36 -32.39 -25.62
N VAL A 27 -6.36 -33.07 -26.19
CA VAL A 27 -7.59 -32.43 -26.70
C VAL A 27 -8.37 -31.74 -25.56
N PHE A 28 -8.40 -32.32 -24.37
CA PHE A 28 -9.01 -31.69 -23.19
C PHE A 28 -8.32 -30.39 -22.82
N LEU A 29 -6.98 -30.36 -22.80
CA LEU A 29 -6.25 -29.13 -22.50
C LEU A 29 -6.58 -28.03 -23.51
N GLU A 30 -6.63 -28.34 -24.81
CA GLU A 30 -6.97 -27.35 -25.85
C GLU A 30 -8.37 -26.76 -25.68
N ILE A 31 -9.38 -27.61 -25.40
CA ILE A 31 -10.77 -27.18 -25.27
C ILE A 31 -10.99 -26.37 -23.97
N TYR A 32 -10.35 -26.79 -22.88
CA TYR A 32 -10.64 -26.28 -21.54
C TYR A 32 -9.61 -25.26 -21.02
N ASP A 33 -8.54 -24.95 -21.74
CA ASP A 33 -7.44 -24.08 -21.25
C ASP A 33 -7.89 -22.69 -20.80
N LYS A 34 -8.96 -22.12 -21.38
CA LYS A 34 -9.50 -20.81 -20.96
C LYS A 34 -10.71 -20.90 -20.03
N LYS A 35 -11.20 -22.10 -19.74
CA LYS A 35 -12.39 -22.31 -18.91
C LYS A 35 -12.05 -22.16 -17.43
N THR A 36 -12.99 -21.57 -16.67
CA THR A 36 -12.81 -21.26 -15.24
C THR A 36 -13.88 -21.87 -14.34
N LYS A 37 -15.02 -22.29 -14.88
CA LYS A 37 -16.11 -23.00 -14.19
C LYS A 37 -16.56 -24.21 -15.00
N PHE A 38 -16.91 -25.31 -14.34
CA PHE A 38 -17.24 -26.58 -15.00
C PHE A 38 -18.58 -27.14 -14.52
N GLU A 39 -19.67 -26.41 -14.76
CA GLU A 39 -21.03 -26.82 -14.35
C GLU A 39 -21.38 -28.21 -14.91
N GLU A 40 -21.00 -28.49 -16.16
CA GLU A 40 -21.23 -29.78 -16.80
C GLU A 40 -20.49 -30.94 -16.09
N LEU A 41 -19.33 -30.69 -15.48
CA LEU A 41 -18.56 -31.72 -14.78
C LEU A 41 -18.98 -31.86 -13.31
N ASN A 42 -19.56 -30.81 -12.73
CA ASN A 42 -19.98 -30.78 -11.33
C ASN A 42 -21.30 -31.54 -11.10
N ASN A 43 -22.25 -31.49 -12.05
CA ASN A 43 -23.60 -32.05 -11.86
C ASN A 43 -23.66 -33.58 -11.72
N ASN A 44 -22.69 -34.31 -12.29
CA ASN A 44 -22.69 -35.78 -12.34
C ASN A 44 -21.49 -36.43 -11.63
N CYS A 45 -20.81 -35.69 -10.73
CA CYS A 45 -19.54 -36.08 -10.11
C CYS A 45 -18.45 -36.49 -11.13
N LEU A 46 -18.55 -36.06 -12.38
CA LEU A 46 -17.58 -36.37 -13.44
C LEU A 46 -16.23 -35.72 -13.12
N ARG A 47 -16.26 -34.51 -12.56
CA ARG A 47 -15.06 -33.82 -12.11
C ARG A 47 -14.30 -34.61 -11.05
N GLU A 48 -14.99 -35.20 -10.09
CA GLU A 48 -14.37 -36.03 -9.05
C GLU A 48 -13.75 -37.30 -9.64
N LYS A 49 -14.49 -37.99 -10.53
CA LYS A 49 -14.00 -39.20 -11.20
C LYS A 49 -12.76 -38.91 -12.04
N LEU A 50 -12.79 -37.83 -12.82
CA LEU A 50 -11.66 -37.37 -13.62
C LEU A 50 -10.48 -37.01 -12.72
N TRP A 51 -10.72 -36.27 -11.63
CA TRP A 51 -9.68 -35.90 -10.66
C TRP A 51 -8.97 -37.12 -10.09
N LYS A 52 -9.71 -38.15 -9.63
CA LYS A 52 -9.14 -39.40 -9.14
C LYS A 52 -8.33 -40.13 -10.21
N ARG A 53 -8.82 -40.17 -11.45
CA ARG A 53 -8.14 -40.81 -12.57
C ARG A 53 -6.81 -40.11 -12.94
N LEU A 54 -6.77 -38.79 -12.87
CA LEU A 54 -5.54 -38.01 -13.08
C LEU A 54 -4.50 -38.31 -12.00
N PHE A 55 -4.90 -38.36 -10.73
CA PHE A 55 -3.98 -38.74 -9.64
C PHE A 55 -3.50 -40.18 -9.74
N TYR A 56 -4.35 -41.11 -10.19
CA TYR A 56 -3.94 -42.50 -10.44
C TYR A 56 -2.77 -42.57 -11.42
N TYR A 57 -2.84 -41.85 -12.54
CA TYR A 57 -1.75 -41.82 -13.52
C TYR A 57 -0.51 -41.05 -13.05
N LEU A 58 -0.64 -40.11 -12.12
CA LEU A 58 0.52 -39.46 -11.49
C LEU A 58 1.29 -40.38 -10.53
N THR A 59 0.64 -41.47 -10.07
CA THR A 59 1.25 -42.48 -9.20
C THR A 59 1.63 -43.76 -9.95
N ASP A 60 1.39 -43.82 -11.26
CA ASP A 60 1.66 -45.01 -12.07
C ASP A 60 3.14 -45.08 -12.48
N TYR A 61 3.89 -45.96 -11.82
CA TYR A 61 5.31 -46.19 -12.11
C TYR A 61 5.56 -47.02 -13.39
N ALA A 62 4.51 -47.51 -14.06
CA ALA A 62 4.66 -48.29 -15.29
C ALA A 62 5.03 -47.42 -16.51
N HIS A 63 4.70 -46.13 -16.51
CA HIS A 63 4.93 -45.21 -17.64
C HIS A 63 5.51 -43.86 -17.16
N PRO A 64 6.76 -43.84 -16.67
CA PRO A 64 7.36 -42.61 -16.16
C PRO A 64 7.42 -41.52 -17.25
N ASP A 65 6.94 -40.33 -16.87
CA ASP A 65 7.24 -39.02 -17.43
C ASP A 65 6.59 -38.55 -18.75
N HIS A 66 6.01 -39.41 -19.59
CA HIS A 66 5.51 -38.94 -20.89
C HIS A 66 4.25 -38.04 -20.80
N HIS A 67 3.35 -38.28 -19.85
CA HIS A 67 2.08 -37.51 -19.72
C HIS A 67 1.81 -36.93 -18.33
N HIS A 68 2.74 -37.03 -17.37
CA HIS A 68 2.55 -36.43 -16.03
C HIS A 68 2.29 -34.93 -16.09
N HIS A 69 3.00 -34.21 -16.96
CA HIS A 69 2.79 -32.78 -17.14
C HIS A 69 1.39 -32.45 -17.70
N HIS A 70 0.85 -33.28 -18.61
CA HIS A 70 -0.52 -33.15 -19.12
C HIS A 70 -1.56 -33.40 -18.01
N CYS A 71 -1.35 -34.41 -17.16
CA CYS A 71 -2.21 -34.69 -16.01
C CYS A 71 -2.23 -33.50 -15.03
N LEU A 72 -1.06 -32.94 -14.70
CA LEU A 72 -0.94 -31.77 -13.83
C LEU A 72 -1.56 -30.52 -14.44
N ALA A 73 -1.38 -30.29 -15.75
CA ALA A 73 -2.03 -29.20 -16.45
C ALA A 73 -3.57 -29.34 -16.43
N ALA A 74 -4.10 -30.54 -16.56
CA ALA A 74 -5.54 -30.80 -16.47
C ALA A 74 -6.04 -30.56 -15.04
N LEU A 75 -5.33 -31.04 -14.02
CA LEU A 75 -5.62 -30.73 -12.62
C LEU A 75 -5.56 -29.22 -12.34
N ARG A 76 -4.60 -28.50 -12.94
CA ARG A 76 -4.48 -27.03 -12.84
C ARG A 76 -5.68 -26.32 -13.45
N ILE A 77 -6.21 -26.81 -14.57
CA ILE A 77 -7.43 -26.28 -15.19
C ILE A 77 -8.64 -26.56 -14.30
N LEU A 78 -8.80 -27.82 -13.86
CA LEU A 78 -9.91 -28.23 -13.00
C LEU A 78 -9.90 -27.52 -11.65
N SER A 79 -8.74 -27.15 -11.10
CA SER A 79 -8.62 -26.46 -9.81
C SER A 79 -9.04 -24.99 -9.82
N ARG A 80 -9.33 -24.41 -11.00
CA ARG A 80 -9.81 -23.02 -11.13
C ARG A 80 -11.24 -22.85 -10.61
N ASP A 81 -12.03 -23.90 -10.67
CA ASP A 81 -13.39 -23.93 -10.15
C ASP A 81 -13.38 -24.24 -8.64
N LYS A 82 -13.93 -23.33 -7.84
CA LYS A 82 -13.94 -23.45 -6.37
C LYS A 82 -14.95 -24.47 -5.86
N THR A 83 -15.92 -24.86 -6.70
CA THR A 83 -17.02 -25.77 -6.33
C THR A 83 -16.46 -27.10 -5.81
N ASN A 84 -16.80 -27.46 -4.57
CA ASN A 84 -16.40 -28.68 -3.86
C ASN A 84 -14.88 -28.98 -3.82
N LEU A 85 -14.02 -27.99 -4.09
CA LEU A 85 -12.57 -28.22 -4.21
C LEU A 85 -11.94 -28.70 -2.89
N ASN A 86 -12.43 -28.24 -1.74
CA ASN A 86 -11.98 -28.68 -0.42
C ASN A 86 -12.24 -30.18 -0.16
N GLU A 87 -13.28 -30.75 -0.79
CA GLU A 87 -13.63 -32.15 -0.67
C GLU A 87 -12.81 -33.02 -1.64
N LEU A 88 -12.55 -32.50 -2.84
CA LEU A 88 -11.77 -33.17 -3.88
C LEU A 88 -10.28 -33.32 -3.51
N ILE A 89 -9.70 -32.32 -2.84
CA ILE A 89 -8.28 -32.35 -2.50
C ILE A 89 -8.06 -33.11 -1.18
N THR A 90 -7.31 -34.22 -1.26
CA THR A 90 -6.92 -35.03 -0.10
C THR A 90 -5.49 -34.72 0.33
N ASP A 91 -5.14 -35.11 1.55
CA ASP A 91 -3.79 -34.97 2.08
C ASP A 91 -2.75 -35.75 1.25
N GLU A 92 -3.13 -36.93 0.76
CA GLU A 92 -2.28 -37.71 -0.15
C GLU A 92 -2.10 -37.01 -1.51
N ALA A 93 -3.16 -36.39 -2.05
CA ALA A 93 -3.06 -35.61 -3.28
C ALA A 93 -2.09 -34.42 -3.13
N ILE A 94 -2.12 -33.73 -1.97
CA ILE A 94 -1.17 -32.65 -1.67
C ILE A 94 0.27 -33.20 -1.64
N LYS A 95 0.48 -34.35 -1.00
CA LYS A 95 1.80 -35.00 -0.94
C LYS A 95 2.34 -35.37 -2.33
N ILE A 96 1.49 -35.93 -3.20
CA ILE A 96 1.87 -36.26 -4.59
C ILE A 96 2.24 -34.99 -5.36
N ILE A 97 1.48 -33.90 -5.22
CA ILE A 97 1.80 -32.62 -5.85
C ILE A 97 3.13 -32.08 -5.35
N LEU A 98 3.40 -32.16 -4.04
CA LEU A 98 4.65 -31.69 -3.46
C LEU A 98 5.86 -32.51 -3.93
N GLN A 99 5.70 -33.82 -4.11
CA GLN A 99 6.74 -34.68 -4.69
C GLN A 99 7.03 -34.28 -6.15
N ASN A 100 6.00 -34.10 -6.98
CA ASN A 100 6.16 -33.67 -8.37
C ASN A 100 6.65 -32.21 -8.51
N ALA A 101 6.52 -31.41 -7.45
CA ALA A 101 7.03 -30.04 -7.36
C ALA A 101 8.47 -29.96 -6.81
N ASP A 102 9.12 -31.09 -6.53
CA ASP A 102 10.44 -31.17 -5.88
C ASP A 102 10.47 -30.44 -4.52
N LEU A 103 9.38 -30.53 -3.76
CA LEU A 103 9.17 -29.93 -2.44
C LEU A 103 8.94 -30.99 -1.34
N ALA A 104 9.32 -32.24 -1.62
CA ALA A 104 9.32 -33.33 -0.65
C ALA A 104 10.77 -33.75 -0.35
N LYS A 105 10.97 -34.58 0.68
CA LYS A 105 12.31 -35.05 1.08
C LYS A 105 13.00 -35.75 -0.10
N ILE A 106 14.05 -35.10 -0.64
CA ILE A 106 14.92 -35.65 -1.67
C ILE A 106 15.92 -36.57 -0.98
N CYS A 107 16.17 -37.76 -1.54
CA CYS A 107 17.31 -38.58 -1.16
C CYS A 107 18.59 -37.83 -1.57
N GLU A 108 19.55 -37.64 -0.66
CA GLU A 108 20.66 -36.67 -0.69
C GLU A 108 21.63 -36.71 -1.91
N GLU A 109 21.35 -37.49 -2.96
CA GLU A 109 22.27 -37.75 -4.09
C GLU A 109 21.71 -37.40 -5.48
N GLU A 110 20.44 -36.98 -5.63
CA GLU A 110 19.87 -36.65 -6.94
C GLU A 110 20.02 -35.16 -7.31
N GLN A 111 20.61 -34.86 -8.47
CA GLN A 111 20.60 -33.52 -9.05
C GLN A 111 19.17 -33.13 -9.43
N ILE A 112 18.67 -32.03 -8.87
CA ILE A 112 17.35 -31.50 -9.19
C ILE A 112 17.33 -31.06 -10.66
N SER A 113 16.61 -31.80 -11.50
CA SER A 113 16.32 -31.43 -12.88
C SER A 113 14.93 -30.80 -12.94
N TYR A 114 14.87 -29.50 -13.23
CA TYR A 114 13.60 -28.80 -13.35
C TYR A 114 12.90 -29.17 -14.66
N THR A 115 11.80 -29.91 -14.57
CA THR A 115 11.04 -30.38 -15.72
C THR A 115 9.73 -29.60 -15.89
N ALA A 116 9.02 -29.85 -17.01
CA ALA A 116 7.66 -29.33 -17.20
C ALA A 116 6.69 -29.80 -16.09
N VAL A 117 6.94 -30.98 -15.51
CA VAL A 117 6.18 -31.55 -14.38
C VAL A 117 6.34 -30.67 -13.14
N THR A 118 7.57 -30.25 -12.81
CA THR A 118 7.84 -29.35 -11.68
C THR A 118 7.07 -28.04 -11.83
N ILE A 119 7.13 -27.41 -13.01
CA ILE A 119 6.48 -26.13 -13.28
C ILE A 119 4.95 -26.24 -13.20
N GLU A 120 4.34 -27.27 -13.80
CA GLU A 120 2.89 -27.46 -13.75
C GLU A 120 2.42 -27.80 -12.32
N SER A 121 3.21 -28.54 -11.54
CA SER A 121 2.91 -28.81 -10.13
C SER A 121 2.89 -27.54 -9.28
N LEU A 122 3.87 -26.65 -9.46
CA LEU A 122 3.91 -25.36 -8.75
C LEU A 122 2.74 -24.46 -9.14
N LYS A 123 2.35 -24.43 -10.42
CA LYS A 123 1.17 -23.71 -10.88
C LYS A 123 -0.12 -24.27 -10.28
N LEU A 124 -0.27 -25.60 -10.26
CA LEU A 124 -1.40 -26.28 -9.62
C LEU A 124 -1.47 -25.94 -8.13
N LEU A 125 -0.33 -25.98 -7.43
CA LEU A 125 -0.27 -25.65 -6.01
C LEU A 125 -0.67 -24.19 -5.73
N CYS A 126 -0.24 -23.23 -6.56
CA CYS A 126 -0.71 -21.85 -6.48
C CYS A 126 -2.24 -21.74 -6.61
N ASN A 127 -2.83 -22.43 -7.60
CA ASN A 127 -4.29 -22.41 -7.79
C ASN A 127 -5.02 -23.00 -6.58
N LEU A 128 -4.53 -24.13 -6.07
CA LEU A 128 -5.09 -24.79 -4.90
C LEU A 128 -5.00 -23.91 -3.66
N LEU A 129 -3.86 -23.27 -3.41
CA LEU A 129 -3.68 -22.32 -2.32
C LEU A 129 -4.64 -21.13 -2.42
N PHE A 130 -4.84 -20.60 -3.63
CA PHE A 130 -5.75 -19.48 -3.82
C PHE A 130 -7.23 -19.85 -3.64
N ASN A 131 -7.61 -21.07 -4.02
CA ASN A 131 -9.01 -21.50 -4.11
C ASN A 131 -9.49 -22.38 -2.95
N SER A 132 -8.61 -23.04 -2.19
CA SER A 132 -8.96 -24.01 -1.15
C SER A 132 -8.42 -23.60 0.23
N VAL A 133 -9.33 -23.32 1.16
CA VAL A 133 -9.00 -23.07 2.57
C VAL A 133 -8.35 -24.29 3.23
N LYS A 134 -8.76 -25.50 2.83
CA LYS A 134 -8.15 -26.75 3.31
C LYS A 134 -6.66 -26.82 2.98
N VAL A 135 -6.29 -26.43 1.76
CA VAL A 135 -4.88 -26.44 1.32
C VAL A 135 -4.09 -25.33 2.04
N GLN A 136 -4.68 -24.15 2.22
CA GLN A 136 -4.06 -23.04 2.99
C GLN A 136 -3.68 -23.44 4.42
N GLN A 137 -4.46 -24.33 5.04
CA GLN A 137 -4.26 -24.81 6.42
C GLN A 137 -3.64 -26.22 6.49
N SER A 138 -3.22 -26.80 5.36
CA SER A 138 -2.70 -28.16 5.33
C SER A 138 -1.37 -28.27 6.07
N LYS A 139 -1.32 -29.15 7.07
CA LYS A 139 -0.08 -29.44 7.82
C LYS A 139 1.02 -29.98 6.92
N ILE A 140 0.68 -30.79 5.92
CA ILE A 140 1.63 -31.40 4.98
C ILE A 140 2.35 -30.31 4.18
N LEU A 141 1.59 -29.34 3.68
CA LEU A 141 2.14 -28.20 2.95
C LEU A 141 3.02 -27.34 3.86
N ILE A 142 2.59 -27.06 5.08
CA ILE A 142 3.40 -26.30 6.04
C ILE A 142 4.71 -27.03 6.38
N SER A 143 4.66 -28.36 6.55
CA SER A 143 5.85 -29.19 6.78
C SER A 143 6.80 -29.25 5.58
N SER A 144 6.35 -28.88 4.38
CA SER A 144 7.20 -28.79 3.17
C SER A 144 7.92 -27.45 3.01
N LEU A 145 7.58 -26.43 3.80
CA LEU A 145 8.20 -25.11 3.74
C LEU A 145 9.73 -25.12 3.85
N PRO A 146 10.38 -25.95 4.68
CA PRO A 146 11.84 -26.01 4.74
C PRO A 146 12.47 -26.33 3.37
N TYR A 147 11.87 -27.22 2.58
CA TYR A 147 12.37 -27.57 1.24
C TYR A 147 12.22 -26.41 0.26
N LEU A 148 11.09 -25.70 0.33
CA LEU A 148 10.87 -24.51 -0.50
C LEU A 148 11.88 -23.40 -0.15
N ILE A 149 12.10 -23.14 1.14
CA ILE A 149 13.07 -22.13 1.58
C ILE A 149 14.50 -22.54 1.24
N ASP A 150 14.86 -23.81 1.38
CA ASP A 150 16.19 -24.30 0.96
C ASP A 150 16.42 -24.12 -0.54
N ARG A 151 15.42 -24.47 -1.37
CA ARG A 151 15.46 -24.21 -2.81
C ARG A 151 15.64 -22.72 -3.14
N VAL A 152 14.92 -21.84 -2.45
CA VAL A 152 15.04 -20.38 -2.60
C VAL A 152 16.42 -19.87 -2.17
N LYS A 153 16.99 -20.42 -1.09
CA LYS A 153 18.35 -20.10 -0.61
C LYS A 153 19.42 -20.48 -1.62
N ASN A 154 19.20 -21.57 -2.35
CA ASN A 154 20.16 -22.17 -3.26
C ASN A 154 19.87 -21.85 -4.74
N TYR A 155 19.19 -20.75 -5.05
CA TYR A 155 18.97 -20.33 -6.43
C TYR A 155 20.30 -20.14 -7.17
N THR A 156 20.50 -20.97 -8.19
CA THR A 156 21.60 -20.84 -9.15
C THR A 156 21.11 -20.23 -10.47
N ILE A 157 22.04 -19.87 -11.35
CA ILE A 157 21.74 -19.40 -12.72
C ILE A 157 20.91 -20.44 -13.50
N ASN A 158 21.03 -21.72 -13.15
CA ASN A 158 20.36 -22.83 -13.84
C ASN A 158 18.89 -23.01 -13.44
N VAL A 159 18.41 -22.32 -12.39
CA VAL A 159 17.00 -22.41 -11.98
C VAL A 159 16.13 -21.59 -12.94
N PRO A 160 15.13 -22.18 -13.62
CA PRO A 160 14.27 -21.46 -14.54
C PRO A 160 13.48 -20.33 -13.87
N ASP A 161 13.29 -19.20 -14.56
CA ASP A 161 12.57 -18.03 -14.04
C ASP A 161 11.12 -18.36 -13.62
N ASN A 162 10.48 -19.30 -14.33
CA ASN A 162 9.15 -19.80 -13.96
C ASN A 162 9.13 -20.47 -12.58
N VAL A 163 10.15 -21.26 -12.25
CA VAL A 163 10.24 -21.94 -10.94
C VAL A 163 10.39 -20.88 -9.85
N LYS A 164 11.33 -19.93 -10.04
CA LYS A 164 11.51 -18.79 -9.11
C LYS A 164 10.19 -18.03 -8.89
N LEU A 165 9.47 -17.73 -9.96
CA LEU A 165 8.19 -17.02 -9.89
C LEU A 165 7.16 -17.77 -9.06
N PHE A 166 6.94 -19.07 -9.33
CA PHE A 166 5.91 -19.82 -8.61
C PHE A 166 6.31 -20.18 -7.18
N ASP A 167 7.60 -20.36 -6.90
CA ASP A 167 8.11 -20.52 -5.52
C ASP A 167 7.77 -19.32 -4.65
N ILE A 168 8.15 -18.13 -5.11
CA ILE A 168 7.86 -16.88 -4.39
C ILE A 168 6.35 -16.64 -4.34
N ARG A 169 5.60 -17.01 -5.38
CA ARG A 169 4.13 -16.88 -5.36
C ARG A 169 3.46 -17.82 -4.36
N ILE A 170 3.98 -19.04 -4.18
CA ILE A 170 3.53 -19.95 -3.12
C ILE A 170 3.79 -19.31 -1.74
N LEU A 171 5.00 -18.77 -1.52
CA LEU A 171 5.32 -18.05 -0.27
C LEU A 171 4.38 -16.87 -0.06
N PHE A 172 4.08 -16.09 -1.10
CA PHE A 172 3.17 -14.95 -1.02
C PHE A 172 1.75 -15.39 -0.64
N LEU A 173 1.20 -16.40 -1.32
CA LEU A 173 -0.15 -16.90 -1.06
C LEU A 173 -0.25 -17.48 0.35
N LEU A 174 0.74 -18.28 0.78
CA LEU A 174 0.76 -18.86 2.13
C LEU A 174 0.84 -17.78 3.20
N THR A 175 1.76 -16.83 3.07
CA THR A 175 1.92 -15.75 4.06
C THR A 175 0.74 -14.77 4.06
N ALA A 176 0.08 -14.56 2.92
CA ALA A 176 -1.11 -13.72 2.82
C ALA A 176 -2.34 -14.39 3.45
N LEU A 177 -2.57 -15.67 3.15
CA LEU A 177 -3.80 -16.38 3.49
C LEU A 177 -3.74 -17.14 4.81
N ASN A 178 -2.54 -17.47 5.29
CA ASN A 178 -2.31 -18.17 6.55
C ASN A 178 -1.28 -17.43 7.43
N ILE A 179 -1.79 -16.60 8.35
CA ILE A 179 -0.97 -15.76 9.23
C ILE A 179 0.01 -16.58 10.07
N SER A 180 -0.35 -17.79 10.51
CA SER A 180 0.53 -18.62 11.35
C SER A 180 1.78 -19.10 10.63
N THR A 181 1.81 -19.07 9.29
CA THR A 181 3.00 -19.42 8.52
C THR A 181 4.06 -18.31 8.50
N ARG A 182 3.68 -17.07 8.84
CA ARG A 182 4.60 -15.92 8.80
C ARG A 182 5.74 -16.10 9.79
N ASP A 183 5.44 -16.48 11.03
CA ASP A 183 6.45 -16.71 12.06
C ASP A 183 7.33 -17.93 11.75
N ILE A 184 6.75 -19.00 11.18
CA ILE A 184 7.51 -20.17 10.73
C ILE A 184 8.52 -19.76 9.66
N ILE A 185 8.08 -19.02 8.63
CA ILE A 185 8.94 -18.61 7.52
C ILE A 185 9.99 -17.62 8.01
N LYS A 186 9.62 -16.65 8.84
CA LYS A 186 10.51 -15.58 9.30
C LYS A 186 11.49 -16.07 10.36
N THR A 187 10.99 -16.66 11.44
CA THR A 187 11.78 -16.99 12.63
C THR A 187 12.39 -18.39 12.53
N ASP A 188 11.61 -19.42 12.17
CA ASP A 188 12.11 -20.80 12.19
C ASP A 188 13.00 -21.12 10.98
N LEU A 189 12.69 -20.55 9.82
CA LEU A 189 13.37 -20.85 8.55
C LEU A 189 14.32 -19.74 8.07
N CYS A 190 14.32 -18.58 8.73
CA CYS A 190 15.08 -17.38 8.32
C CYS A 190 14.83 -17.01 6.85
N GLY A 191 13.59 -17.16 6.39
CA GLY A 191 13.20 -16.95 5.01
C GLY A 191 13.27 -15.49 4.58
N ASP A 192 12.99 -14.55 5.48
CA ASP A 192 13.14 -13.11 5.22
C ASP A 192 14.58 -12.73 4.86
N ILE A 193 15.57 -13.24 5.58
CA ILE A 193 17.01 -13.01 5.29
C ILE A 193 17.36 -13.49 3.88
N CYS A 194 16.90 -14.67 3.50
CA CYS A 194 17.11 -15.22 2.17
C CYS A 194 16.50 -14.32 1.08
N LEU A 195 15.25 -13.90 1.28
CA LEU A 195 14.53 -13.04 0.36
C LEU A 195 15.19 -11.67 0.19
N ILE A 196 15.67 -11.09 1.29
CA ILE A 196 16.42 -9.83 1.30
C ILE A 196 17.72 -9.97 0.49
N LYS A 197 18.46 -11.07 0.69
CA LYS A 197 19.70 -11.36 -0.04
C LYS A 197 19.47 -11.44 -1.56
N ILE A 198 18.38 -12.07 -2.02
CA ILE A 198 18.04 -12.14 -3.45
C ILE A 198 17.83 -10.74 -4.03
N ILE A 199 17.13 -9.85 -3.31
CA ILE A 199 16.95 -8.46 -3.76
C ILE A 199 18.29 -7.71 -3.77
N GLU A 200 19.13 -7.92 -2.78
CA GLU A 200 20.45 -7.29 -2.70
C GLU A 200 21.36 -7.71 -3.87
N GLU A 201 21.39 -9.00 -4.20
CA GLU A 201 22.11 -9.52 -5.36
C GLU A 201 21.56 -8.92 -6.66
N PHE A 202 20.24 -8.86 -6.81
CA PHE A 202 19.58 -8.24 -7.96
C PHE A 202 20.00 -6.76 -8.13
N VAL A 203 20.01 -5.99 -7.04
CA VAL A 203 20.43 -4.58 -7.08
C VAL A 203 21.91 -4.45 -7.42
N THR A 204 22.76 -5.32 -6.87
CA THR A 204 24.22 -5.27 -7.06
C THR A 204 24.60 -5.62 -8.50
N GLN A 205 24.01 -6.68 -9.07
CA GLN A 205 24.26 -7.11 -10.45
C GLN A 205 23.83 -6.06 -11.49
N ASN A 206 22.83 -5.25 -11.15
CA ASN A 206 22.27 -4.25 -12.06
C ASN A 206 22.79 -2.83 -11.82
N ARG A 207 23.62 -2.57 -10.79
CA ARG A 207 24.11 -1.22 -10.44
C ARG A 207 24.91 -0.54 -11.56
N ASP A 208 25.73 -1.32 -12.28
CA ASP A 208 26.70 -0.81 -13.27
C ASP A 208 26.27 -1.02 -14.73
N ASN A 209 25.21 -1.81 -14.96
CA ASN A 209 24.72 -2.17 -16.29
C ASN A 209 23.75 -1.12 -16.83
N ARG A 210 24.27 0.03 -17.27
CA ARG A 210 23.47 1.13 -17.85
C ARG A 210 22.78 0.79 -19.18
N THR A 211 23.09 -0.36 -19.79
CA THR A 211 22.66 -0.72 -21.17
C THR A 211 21.86 -2.01 -21.28
N THR A 212 21.80 -2.84 -20.23
CA THR A 212 21.12 -4.15 -20.30
C THR A 212 19.63 -3.97 -19.98
N VAL A 213 18.74 -4.37 -20.89
CA VAL A 213 17.29 -4.41 -20.61
C VAL A 213 17.01 -5.52 -19.60
N ILE A 214 16.45 -5.15 -18.45
CA ILE A 214 16.06 -6.11 -17.43
C ILE A 214 14.81 -6.83 -17.91
N LYS A 215 14.80 -8.16 -17.74
CA LYS A 215 13.64 -8.99 -18.07
C LYS A 215 12.47 -8.67 -17.14
N THR A 216 11.26 -8.54 -17.68
CA THR A 216 10.04 -8.29 -16.91
C THR A 216 9.77 -9.41 -15.88
N GLU A 217 10.23 -10.64 -16.16
CA GLU A 217 10.14 -11.77 -15.24
C GLU A 217 10.93 -11.54 -13.95
N GLU A 218 12.17 -11.05 -14.04
CA GLU A 218 13.03 -10.77 -12.88
C GLU A 218 12.40 -9.71 -11.96
N ILE A 219 11.86 -8.64 -12.55
CA ILE A 219 11.13 -7.60 -11.80
C ILE A 219 9.87 -8.16 -11.16
N THR A 220 9.18 -9.08 -11.83
CA THR A 220 7.99 -9.71 -11.29
C THR A 220 8.34 -10.55 -10.06
N VAL A 221 9.44 -11.30 -10.10
CA VAL A 221 9.96 -12.04 -8.93
C VAL A 221 10.30 -11.07 -7.79
N VAL A 222 11.05 -9.99 -8.05
CA VAL A 222 11.37 -8.97 -7.03
C VAL A 222 10.09 -8.37 -6.43
N CYS A 223 9.09 -8.05 -7.25
CA CYS A 223 7.81 -7.55 -6.76
C CYS A 223 7.10 -8.56 -5.86
N ASP A 224 7.08 -9.84 -6.22
CA ASP A 224 6.47 -10.87 -5.39
C ASP A 224 7.26 -11.10 -4.10
N ILE A 225 8.59 -11.00 -4.11
CA ILE A 225 9.42 -11.04 -2.90
C ILE A 225 9.06 -9.88 -1.97
N LEU A 226 8.95 -8.66 -2.49
CA LEU A 226 8.57 -7.48 -1.70
C LEU A 226 7.20 -7.66 -1.03
N LYS A 227 6.25 -8.33 -1.69
CA LYS A 227 4.94 -8.66 -1.11
C LYS A 227 5.05 -9.70 0.00
N VAL A 228 5.89 -10.72 -0.17
CA VAL A 228 6.17 -11.70 0.90
C VAL A 228 6.76 -10.98 2.11
N LEU A 229 7.80 -10.17 1.91
CA LEU A 229 8.42 -9.38 2.98
C LEU A 229 7.41 -8.47 3.67
N PHE A 230 6.52 -7.81 2.91
CA PHE A 230 5.44 -7.01 3.50
C PHE A 230 4.56 -7.83 4.45
N ASN A 231 4.12 -9.02 4.02
CA ASN A 231 3.34 -9.92 4.87
C ASN A 231 4.10 -10.35 6.13
N LEU A 232 5.41 -10.59 6.03
CA LEU A 232 6.26 -11.00 7.16
C LEU A 232 6.52 -9.87 8.18
N TYR A 233 6.42 -8.61 7.77
CA TYR A 233 6.73 -7.44 8.61
C TYR A 233 5.51 -6.61 9.05
N ILE A 234 4.33 -6.80 8.45
CA ILE A 234 3.15 -5.95 8.74
C ILE A 234 2.65 -6.01 10.21
N HIS A 235 2.99 -7.06 10.97
CA HIS A 235 2.54 -7.23 12.37
C HIS A 235 3.69 -7.43 13.37
N SER A 236 4.93 -7.10 12.99
CA SER A 236 6.05 -7.18 13.94
C SER A 236 6.15 -5.88 14.74
N ASP A 237 5.43 -5.83 15.87
CA ASP A 237 5.34 -4.65 16.74
C ASP A 237 6.50 -4.54 17.74
N ASP A 238 7.30 -5.60 17.94
CA ASP A 238 8.41 -5.61 18.89
C ASP A 238 9.73 -5.90 18.15
N THR A 239 10.73 -5.04 18.35
CA THR A 239 12.02 -5.17 17.65
C THR A 239 13.16 -5.06 18.63
N GLY A 240 13.80 -6.20 18.90
CA GLY A 240 15.09 -6.25 19.57
C GLY A 240 16.18 -5.58 18.73
N ILE A 241 17.36 -5.39 19.32
CA ILE A 241 18.48 -4.67 18.69
C ILE A 241 18.93 -5.35 17.38
N GLU A 242 19.03 -6.68 17.36
CA GLU A 242 19.42 -7.44 16.16
C GLU A 242 18.42 -7.26 15.00
N ASP A 243 17.14 -7.12 15.31
CA ASP A 243 16.12 -6.88 14.28
C ASP A 243 16.23 -5.47 13.71
N GLN A 244 16.65 -4.48 14.50
CA GLN A 244 16.84 -3.11 14.01
C GLN A 244 17.91 -3.02 12.91
N GLU A 245 19.01 -3.76 13.04
CA GLU A 245 20.06 -3.78 12.00
C GLU A 245 19.54 -4.42 10.70
N LYS A 246 18.77 -5.51 10.82
CA LYS A 246 18.09 -6.13 9.66
C LYS A 246 17.15 -5.14 8.96
N TYR A 247 16.33 -4.39 9.70
CA TYR A 247 15.47 -3.36 9.12
C TYR A 247 16.27 -2.24 8.45
N ARG A 248 17.37 -1.80 9.05
CA ARG A 248 18.24 -0.78 8.46
C ARG A 248 18.85 -1.25 7.13
N ASN A 249 19.32 -2.50 7.09
CA ASN A 249 19.82 -3.09 5.83
C ASN A 249 18.70 -3.18 4.78
N LEU A 250 17.51 -3.64 5.17
CA LEU A 250 16.35 -3.68 4.28
C LEU A 250 16.03 -2.28 3.74
N VAL A 251 15.98 -1.25 4.58
CA VAL A 251 15.73 0.14 4.15
C VAL A 251 16.78 0.62 3.15
N LEU A 252 18.05 0.28 3.35
CA LEU A 252 19.12 0.60 2.39
C LEU A 252 18.88 -0.07 1.03
N ILE A 253 18.44 -1.33 1.03
CA ILE A 253 18.11 -2.07 -0.20
C ILE A 253 16.88 -1.43 -0.89
N LEU A 254 15.86 -1.03 -0.13
CA LEU A 254 14.69 -0.32 -0.66
C LEU A 254 15.05 1.04 -1.25
N TYR A 255 15.97 1.78 -0.61
CA TYR A 255 16.54 3.00 -1.17
C TYR A 255 17.16 2.73 -2.54
N LYS A 256 18.05 1.73 -2.64
CA LYS A 256 18.71 1.37 -3.90
C LYS A 256 17.67 0.98 -4.96
N LEU A 257 16.63 0.21 -4.60
CA LEU A 257 15.54 -0.14 -5.51
C LEU A 257 14.75 1.08 -6.00
N LEU A 258 14.46 2.08 -5.16
CA LEU A 258 13.74 3.29 -5.56
C LEU A 258 14.55 4.15 -6.53
N VAL A 259 15.85 4.30 -6.27
CA VAL A 259 16.75 5.12 -7.09
C VAL A 259 17.11 4.43 -8.40
N PHE A 260 16.98 3.10 -8.47
CA PHE A 260 17.19 2.31 -9.66
C PHE A 260 16.20 2.68 -10.79
N LYS A 261 16.68 3.37 -11.84
CA LYS A 261 15.87 3.91 -12.95
C LYS A 261 16.21 3.37 -14.34
N TYR A 262 17.36 2.71 -14.51
CA TYR A 262 17.85 2.35 -15.84
C TYR A 262 17.13 1.09 -16.35
N SER A 263 16.71 1.12 -17.62
CA SER A 263 16.25 -0.06 -18.39
C SER A 263 14.89 -0.68 -18.08
N LEU A 264 13.97 0.02 -17.39
CA LEU A 264 12.63 -0.50 -17.09
C LEU A 264 11.52 0.22 -17.87
N GLN A 265 10.51 -0.57 -18.29
CA GLN A 265 9.25 -0.02 -18.78
C GLN A 265 8.53 0.74 -17.65
N GLN A 266 7.71 1.72 -18.02
CA GLN A 266 7.01 2.58 -17.05
C GLN A 266 6.11 1.78 -16.09
N ASP A 267 5.38 0.78 -16.61
CA ASP A 267 4.49 -0.06 -15.81
C ASP A 267 5.27 -0.91 -14.78
N ASP A 268 6.42 -1.47 -15.18
CA ASP A 268 7.28 -2.25 -14.30
C ASP A 268 7.94 -1.37 -13.23
N LEU A 269 8.32 -0.14 -13.56
CA LEU A 269 8.80 0.85 -12.61
C LEU A 269 7.74 1.19 -11.56
N GLU A 270 6.49 1.42 -11.98
CA GLU A 270 5.39 1.70 -11.08
C GLU A 270 5.04 0.51 -10.18
N ARG A 271 4.99 -0.70 -10.74
CA ARG A 271 4.78 -1.96 -10.00
C ARG A 271 5.86 -2.18 -8.94
N LYS A 272 7.13 -1.97 -9.28
CA LYS A 272 8.23 -2.07 -8.32
C LYS A 272 8.06 -1.03 -7.21
N ASN A 273 7.85 0.24 -7.58
CA ASN A 273 7.76 1.34 -6.62
C ASN A 273 6.60 1.17 -5.65
N ILE A 274 5.41 0.73 -6.09
CA ILE A 274 4.28 0.52 -5.18
C ILE A 274 4.57 -0.58 -4.15
N ASN A 275 5.22 -1.68 -4.56
CA ASN A 275 5.56 -2.76 -3.63
C ASN A 275 6.64 -2.33 -2.62
N VAL A 276 7.62 -1.52 -3.05
CA VAL A 276 8.59 -0.90 -2.13
C VAL A 276 7.89 0.04 -1.14
N ILE A 277 6.97 0.88 -1.62
CA ILE A 277 6.21 1.82 -0.77
C ILE A 277 5.38 1.07 0.27
N ASN A 278 4.68 0.00 -0.12
CA ASN A 278 3.92 -0.83 0.81
C ASN A 278 4.84 -1.42 1.88
N LEU A 279 6.01 -1.96 1.51
CA LEU A 279 6.96 -2.49 2.49
C LEU A 279 7.47 -1.39 3.45
N LEU A 280 7.72 -0.18 2.96
CA LEU A 280 8.10 0.95 3.81
C LEU A 280 7.04 1.27 4.88
N THR A 281 5.75 0.98 4.67
CA THR A 281 4.74 1.20 5.72
C THR A 281 4.86 0.23 6.88
N ALA A 282 5.51 -0.92 6.71
CA ALA A 282 5.73 -1.93 7.76
C ALA A 282 7.00 -1.69 8.60
N ILE A 283 7.96 -0.88 8.10
CA ILE A 283 9.24 -0.65 8.78
C ILE A 283 9.07 0.15 10.09
N PRO A 284 9.72 -0.22 11.21
CA PRO A 284 9.71 0.58 12.45
C PRO A 284 10.28 2.00 12.27
N SER A 285 9.73 2.96 13.01
CA SER A 285 10.12 4.38 12.89
C SER A 285 11.59 4.68 13.20
N SER A 286 12.26 3.85 14.01
CA SER A 286 13.68 4.01 14.38
C SER A 286 14.66 3.57 13.28
N CYS A 287 14.17 2.93 12.21
CA CYS A 287 15.01 2.24 11.23
C CYS A 287 15.11 2.93 9.87
N TYR A 288 14.49 4.10 9.69
CA TYR A 288 14.44 4.77 8.39
C TYR A 288 15.73 5.49 7.98
N GLY A 289 16.67 5.75 8.89
CA GLY A 289 17.89 6.52 8.62
C GLY A 289 18.58 6.19 7.27
N PRO A 290 18.79 4.91 6.90
CA PRO A 290 19.43 4.53 5.64
C PRO A 290 18.67 4.90 4.35
N ILE A 291 17.43 5.41 4.42
CA ILE A 291 16.68 5.85 3.24
C ILE A 291 17.28 7.11 2.61
N VAL A 292 18.06 7.86 3.39
CA VAL A 292 18.80 9.06 2.95
C VAL A 292 20.28 8.79 3.16
N GLN A 293 21.06 8.86 2.09
CA GLN A 293 22.50 8.61 2.11
C GLN A 293 23.28 9.91 1.99
N PRO A 294 24.48 10.03 2.59
CA PRO A 294 25.41 11.10 2.25
C PRO A 294 25.71 11.09 0.75
N VAL A 295 25.90 12.27 0.16
CA VAL A 295 26.22 12.37 -1.28
C VAL A 295 27.64 11.86 -1.52
N GLU A 296 27.78 10.79 -2.31
CA GLU A 296 29.08 10.19 -2.67
C GLU A 296 29.66 10.75 -3.97
N SER A 297 28.86 11.42 -4.82
CA SER A 297 29.28 11.94 -6.13
C SER A 297 28.60 13.26 -6.49
N ASP A 298 29.31 14.12 -7.24
CA ASP A 298 28.79 15.42 -7.72
C ASP A 298 27.62 15.29 -8.72
N ASP A 299 27.36 14.10 -9.26
CA ASP A 299 26.28 13.83 -10.22
C ASP A 299 24.89 13.70 -9.57
N CYS A 300 24.79 13.78 -8.23
CA CYS A 300 23.51 13.68 -7.53
C CYS A 300 22.65 14.94 -7.77
N LYS A 301 21.54 14.79 -8.50
CA LYS A 301 20.64 15.91 -8.85
C LYS A 301 19.78 16.40 -7.68
N ASN A 302 19.44 15.51 -6.75
CA ASN A 302 18.48 15.81 -5.69
C ASN A 302 19.19 15.86 -4.34
N VAL A 303 19.92 16.94 -4.07
CA VAL A 303 20.69 17.10 -2.83
C VAL A 303 20.03 18.11 -1.91
N TYR A 304 20.00 17.80 -0.62
CA TYR A 304 19.59 18.74 0.42
C TYR A 304 20.46 18.54 1.67
N GLN A 305 21.14 19.61 2.11
CA GLN A 305 22.06 19.58 3.25
C GLN A 305 23.10 18.44 3.16
N ASN A 306 23.73 18.28 1.99
CA ASN A 306 24.74 17.24 1.67
C ASN A 306 24.23 15.79 1.75
N MET A 307 22.91 15.59 1.70
CA MET A 307 22.26 14.30 1.72
C MET A 307 21.46 14.06 0.43
N ASP A 308 21.46 12.84 -0.08
CA ASP A 308 20.75 12.41 -1.29
C ASP A 308 19.26 12.18 -1.00
N MET A 309 18.42 13.02 -1.61
CA MET A 309 16.96 12.98 -1.50
C MET A 309 16.30 12.24 -2.67
N SER A 310 17.05 11.56 -3.53
CA SER A 310 16.55 10.93 -4.75
C SER A 310 15.41 9.93 -4.50
N ALA A 311 15.50 9.12 -3.44
CA ALA A 311 14.42 8.22 -3.05
C ALA A 311 13.16 8.99 -2.65
N ILE A 312 13.31 10.07 -1.86
CA ILE A 312 12.19 10.93 -1.45
C ILE A 312 11.56 11.62 -2.67
N CYS A 313 12.35 12.08 -3.64
CA CYS A 313 11.83 12.61 -4.91
C CYS A 313 11.01 11.58 -5.68
N VAL A 314 11.44 10.32 -5.70
CA VAL A 314 10.69 9.24 -6.35
C VAL A 314 9.33 9.05 -5.65
N LEU A 315 9.29 9.06 -4.31
CA LEU A 315 8.05 8.97 -3.54
C LEU A 315 7.10 10.16 -3.81
N LEU A 316 7.63 11.38 -3.83
CA LEU A 316 6.84 12.59 -4.09
C LEU A 316 6.28 12.62 -5.51
N ARG A 317 7.08 12.24 -6.50
CA ARG A 317 6.62 12.12 -7.90
C ARG A 317 5.57 11.02 -8.05
N PHE A 318 5.78 9.88 -7.39
CA PHE A 318 4.82 8.79 -7.38
C PHE A 318 3.49 9.24 -6.76
N LEU A 319 3.53 9.97 -5.63
CA LEU A 319 2.34 10.57 -5.03
C LEU A 319 1.63 11.52 -6.01
N ASP A 320 2.37 12.43 -6.65
CA ASP A 320 1.79 13.40 -7.58
C ASP A 320 1.08 12.72 -8.76
N GLN A 321 1.69 11.67 -9.32
CA GLN A 321 1.08 10.84 -10.37
C GLN A 321 -0.20 10.13 -9.88
N ARG A 322 -0.18 9.57 -8.67
CA ARG A 322 -1.33 8.85 -8.09
C ARG A 322 -2.49 9.77 -7.74
N LEU A 323 -2.21 11.03 -7.41
CA LEU A 323 -3.23 12.05 -7.17
C LEU A 323 -4.00 12.44 -8.46
N ASP A 324 -3.40 12.24 -9.63
CA ASP A 324 -4.06 12.46 -10.92
C ASP A 324 -4.97 11.29 -11.33
N CYS A 325 -4.80 10.11 -10.70
CA CYS A 325 -5.65 8.94 -10.92
C CYS A 325 -6.99 9.07 -10.17
N LYS A 326 -8.11 9.03 -10.90
CA LYS A 326 -9.46 9.18 -10.31
C LYS A 326 -10.06 7.89 -9.74
N THR A 327 -9.51 6.73 -10.10
CA THR A 327 -10.00 5.40 -9.68
C THR A 327 -9.22 4.86 -8.48
N ASN A 328 -9.91 4.21 -7.53
CA ASN A 328 -9.31 3.59 -6.34
C ASN A 328 -8.33 4.50 -5.60
N LEU A 329 -8.73 5.78 -5.41
CA LEU A 329 -7.86 6.81 -4.85
C LEU A 329 -7.31 6.44 -3.46
N ILE A 330 -8.13 5.77 -2.63
CA ILE A 330 -7.72 5.31 -1.30
C ILE A 330 -6.53 4.36 -1.43
N ASP A 331 -6.66 3.27 -2.18
CA ASP A 331 -5.62 2.24 -2.30
C ASP A 331 -4.37 2.78 -3.00
N ASN A 332 -4.53 3.73 -3.93
CA ASN A 332 -3.44 4.32 -4.68
C ASN A 332 -2.62 5.36 -3.89
N VAL A 333 -3.27 6.16 -3.05
CA VAL A 333 -2.64 7.30 -2.36
C VAL A 333 -2.28 6.97 -0.91
N SER A 334 -3.07 6.15 -0.22
CA SER A 334 -2.87 5.89 1.21
C SER A 334 -1.51 5.27 1.54
N PRO A 335 -0.96 4.29 0.78
CA PRO A 335 0.33 3.71 1.10
C PRO A 335 1.48 4.72 1.01
N VAL A 336 1.51 5.54 -0.05
CA VAL A 336 2.57 6.54 -0.24
C VAL A 336 2.47 7.67 0.79
N VAL A 337 1.27 8.13 1.13
CA VAL A 337 1.06 9.13 2.19
C VAL A 337 1.47 8.55 3.55
N THR A 338 1.12 7.29 3.83
CA THR A 338 1.50 6.62 5.08
C THR A 338 3.01 6.47 5.20
N ALA A 339 3.69 6.02 4.14
CA ALA A 339 5.14 5.92 4.11
C ALA A 339 5.80 7.30 4.33
N LEU A 340 5.32 8.35 3.65
CA LEU A 340 5.80 9.71 3.85
C LEU A 340 5.60 10.18 5.29
N ILE A 341 4.43 9.96 5.90
CA ILE A 341 4.15 10.31 7.30
C ILE A 341 5.19 9.68 8.23
N LYS A 342 5.47 8.38 8.07
CA LYS A 342 6.44 7.67 8.90
C LYS A 342 7.85 8.25 8.70
N LEU A 343 8.26 8.46 7.45
CA LEU A 343 9.56 9.04 7.11
C LEU A 343 9.76 10.46 7.68
N VAL A 344 8.77 11.34 7.54
CA VAL A 344 8.88 12.74 8.03
C VAL A 344 8.77 12.85 9.55
N LYS A 345 8.10 11.90 10.22
CA LYS A 345 8.11 11.80 11.69
C LYS A 345 9.47 11.36 12.19
N SER A 346 10.06 10.35 11.56
CA SER A 346 11.34 9.78 11.97
C SER A 346 12.53 10.70 11.74
N GLU A 347 12.64 11.29 10.55
CA GLU A 347 13.86 12.00 10.14
C GLU A 347 13.59 13.50 9.92
N ARG A 348 14.26 14.35 10.70
CA ARG A 348 14.13 15.82 10.61
C ARG A 348 14.47 16.35 9.22
N ILE A 349 15.52 15.81 8.61
CA ILE A 349 16.00 16.26 7.31
C ILE A 349 14.99 15.96 6.20
N ILE A 350 14.37 14.77 6.21
CA ILE A 350 13.30 14.39 5.28
C ILE A 350 12.11 15.33 5.46
N ARG A 351 11.69 15.60 6.71
CA ARG A 351 10.58 16.52 6.98
C ARG A 351 10.82 17.91 6.40
N LYS A 352 12.02 18.47 6.57
CA LYS A 352 12.37 19.78 5.99
C LYS A 352 12.32 19.75 4.47
N TYR A 353 12.93 18.73 3.86
CA TYR A 353 12.94 18.58 2.41
C TYR A 353 11.53 18.43 1.83
N VAL A 354 10.72 17.50 2.36
CA VAL A 354 9.34 17.28 1.94
C VAL A 354 8.49 18.53 2.15
N ARG A 355 8.69 19.26 3.26
CA ARG A 355 8.02 20.53 3.51
C ARG A 355 8.34 21.55 2.41
N LEU A 356 9.58 21.65 1.94
CA LEU A 356 9.94 22.55 0.83
C LEU A 356 9.29 22.15 -0.50
N GLN A 357 9.10 20.84 -0.74
CA GLN A 357 8.47 20.36 -1.97
C GLN A 357 6.94 20.49 -1.97
N ILE A 358 6.29 20.22 -0.83
CA ILE A 358 4.82 20.26 -0.70
C ILE A 358 4.31 21.65 -0.28
N LEU A 359 4.97 22.28 0.69
CA LEU A 359 4.59 23.57 1.29
C LEU A 359 5.74 24.58 1.16
N PRO A 360 6.14 24.94 -0.08
CA PRO A 360 7.18 25.94 -0.29
C PRO A 360 6.75 27.29 0.31
N PRO A 361 7.71 28.19 0.64
CA PRO A 361 7.40 29.55 1.08
C PRO A 361 6.37 30.20 0.14
N LEU A 362 5.29 30.74 0.70
CA LEU A 362 4.12 31.16 -0.06
C LEU A 362 4.48 32.31 -0.99
N LYS A 363 4.25 32.12 -2.28
CA LYS A 363 4.37 33.19 -3.29
C LYS A 363 3.02 33.64 -3.80
N ASP A 364 2.20 32.65 -4.14
CA ASP A 364 0.81 32.87 -4.51
C ASP A 364 -0.07 32.93 -3.26
N VAL A 365 -0.57 34.14 -2.99
CA VAL A 365 -1.57 34.43 -1.98
C VAL A 365 -2.91 34.83 -2.59
N MET A 366 -3.04 34.87 -3.92
CA MET A 366 -4.22 35.37 -4.60
C MET A 366 -5.26 34.27 -4.82
N ASN A 367 -4.81 33.07 -5.18
CA ASN A 367 -5.69 31.92 -5.40
C ASN A 367 -5.91 31.12 -4.12
N ARG A 368 -7.00 30.34 -4.07
CA ARG A 368 -7.26 29.49 -2.90
C ARG A 368 -6.25 28.35 -2.78
N PRO A 369 -5.93 27.89 -1.57
CA PRO A 369 -4.96 26.81 -1.37
C PRO A 369 -5.28 25.51 -2.11
N GLU A 370 -6.56 25.18 -2.30
CA GLU A 370 -7.05 23.99 -3.02
C GLU A 370 -7.14 24.14 -4.54
N GLU A 371 -6.88 25.34 -5.08
CA GLU A 371 -6.93 25.64 -6.51
C GLU A 371 -5.56 25.49 -7.16
N GLY A 372 -5.52 24.81 -8.31
CA GLY A 372 -4.31 24.62 -9.13
C GLY A 372 -3.84 23.17 -9.25
N THR A 373 -2.66 22.99 -9.84
CA THR A 373 -2.07 21.69 -10.18
C THR A 373 -0.86 21.33 -9.34
N THR A 374 -0.47 22.19 -8.39
CA THR A 374 0.65 21.91 -7.48
C THR A 374 0.30 20.79 -6.51
N LEU A 375 1.32 20.12 -5.97
CA LEU A 375 1.14 19.09 -4.94
C LEU A 375 0.42 19.64 -3.69
N ARG A 376 0.70 20.90 -3.32
CA ARG A 376 -0.05 21.63 -2.27
C ARG A 376 -1.54 21.65 -2.58
N ALA A 377 -1.91 22.11 -3.78
CA ALA A 377 -3.29 22.29 -4.17
C ALA A 377 -4.06 20.97 -4.24
N LYS A 378 -3.45 19.94 -4.86
CA LYS A 378 -4.02 18.59 -4.91
C LYS A 378 -4.27 18.02 -3.51
N LEU A 379 -3.33 18.19 -2.57
CA LEU A 379 -3.49 17.72 -1.18
C LEU A 379 -4.48 18.57 -0.38
N CYS A 380 -4.50 19.90 -0.54
CA CYS A 380 -5.47 20.78 0.12
C CYS A 380 -6.90 20.45 -0.32
N LYS A 381 -7.11 20.15 -1.61
CA LYS A 381 -8.40 19.69 -2.13
C LYS A 381 -8.88 18.39 -1.48
N LEU A 382 -7.96 17.50 -1.07
CA LEU A 382 -8.33 16.26 -0.36
C LEU A 382 -8.76 16.49 1.09
N LEU A 383 -8.43 17.64 1.71
CA LEU A 383 -8.86 17.97 3.08
C LEU A 383 -10.38 18.11 3.22
N THR A 384 -11.08 18.39 2.12
CA THR A 384 -12.54 18.49 2.06
C THR A 384 -13.20 17.30 1.37
N SER A 385 -12.43 16.24 1.08
CA SER A 385 -12.93 15.01 0.46
C SER A 385 -13.93 14.27 1.36
N PRO A 386 -14.97 13.65 0.78
CA PRO A 386 -15.88 12.77 1.53
C PRO A 386 -15.20 11.48 2.00
N LEU A 387 -14.05 11.11 1.43
CA LEU A 387 -13.28 9.92 1.78
C LEU A 387 -12.50 10.16 3.07
N THR A 388 -13.14 9.87 4.22
CA THR A 388 -12.64 10.22 5.56
C THR A 388 -11.26 9.63 5.87
N GLY A 389 -11.00 8.37 5.52
CA GLY A 389 -9.71 7.73 5.75
C GLY A 389 -8.56 8.44 5.03
N LEU A 390 -8.74 8.76 3.74
CA LEU A 390 -7.75 9.48 2.96
C LEU A 390 -7.58 10.93 3.42
N ARG A 391 -8.70 11.62 3.69
CA ARG A 391 -8.69 12.99 4.21
C ARG A 391 -7.86 13.08 5.50
N ASP A 392 -8.11 12.18 6.43
CA ASP A 392 -7.47 12.20 7.75
C ASP A 392 -5.96 11.89 7.63
N LEU A 393 -5.56 11.00 6.71
CA LEU A 393 -4.14 10.76 6.38
C LEU A 393 -3.46 11.98 5.76
N VAL A 394 -4.09 12.64 4.79
CA VAL A 394 -3.52 13.85 4.16
C VAL A 394 -3.40 14.98 5.17
N ALA A 395 -4.41 15.17 6.01
CA ALA A 395 -4.39 16.17 7.06
C ALA A 395 -3.27 15.92 8.07
N GLU A 396 -3.04 14.66 8.45
CA GLU A 396 -1.92 14.25 9.30
C GLU A 396 -0.56 14.61 8.67
N LEU A 397 -0.34 14.26 7.40
CA LEU A 397 0.90 14.60 6.69
C LEU A 397 1.16 16.11 6.70
N LEU A 398 0.17 16.91 6.29
CA LEU A 398 0.30 18.37 6.23
C LEU A 398 0.54 18.98 7.62
N PHE A 399 -0.09 18.44 8.65
CA PHE A 399 0.09 18.91 10.02
C PHE A 399 1.52 18.64 10.53
N ILE A 400 2.08 17.45 10.27
CA ILE A 400 3.47 17.12 10.63
C ILE A 400 4.46 18.04 9.90
N LEU A 401 4.26 18.28 8.60
CA LEU A 401 5.08 19.23 7.83
C LEU A 401 5.00 20.65 8.40
N CYS A 402 3.85 21.01 8.99
CA CYS A 402 3.65 22.25 9.71
C CYS A 402 4.23 22.24 11.15
N LYS A 403 5.03 21.24 11.54
CA LYS A 403 5.52 21.04 12.92
C LYS A 403 4.37 20.95 13.95
N GLU A 404 3.23 20.38 13.55
CA GLU A 404 2.04 20.23 14.39
C GLU A 404 1.53 21.57 14.97
N ASN A 405 1.76 22.66 14.24
CA ASN A 405 1.34 24.00 14.62
C ASN A 405 0.10 24.44 13.82
N VAL A 406 -0.97 24.80 14.53
CA VAL A 406 -2.25 25.19 13.91
C VAL A 406 -2.09 26.45 13.06
N SER A 407 -1.42 27.48 13.57
CA SER A 407 -1.22 28.75 12.85
C SER A 407 -0.46 28.53 11.54
N ARG A 408 0.61 27.73 11.57
CA ARG A 408 1.36 27.39 10.35
C ARG A 408 0.50 26.61 9.36
N MET A 409 -0.31 25.64 9.83
CA MET A 409 -1.19 24.91 8.94
C MET A 409 -2.24 25.82 8.29
N VAL A 410 -2.90 26.69 9.08
CA VAL A 410 -3.87 27.68 8.58
C VAL A 410 -3.25 28.57 7.51
N LYS A 411 -2.01 29.04 7.71
CA LYS A 411 -1.28 29.83 6.69
C LYS A 411 -1.20 29.11 5.34
N TYR A 412 -0.93 27.80 5.31
CA TYR A 412 -0.72 27.07 4.06
C TYR A 412 -1.99 26.49 3.44
N THR A 413 -2.99 26.14 4.25
CA THR A 413 -4.17 25.40 3.80
C THR A 413 -5.46 26.22 3.86
N GLY A 414 -5.49 27.34 4.57
CA GLY A 414 -6.72 28.00 4.99
C GLY A 414 -7.41 27.24 6.13
N TYR A 415 -8.04 27.97 7.05
CA TYR A 415 -8.75 27.38 8.19
C TYR A 415 -9.94 26.54 7.74
N GLY A 416 -10.67 26.95 6.70
CA GLY A 416 -11.85 26.22 6.20
C GLY A 416 -11.53 24.79 5.81
N ASN A 417 -10.42 24.57 5.08
CA ASN A 417 -9.97 23.24 4.67
C ASN A 417 -9.51 22.39 5.88
N ALA A 418 -8.85 23.00 6.87
CA ALA A 418 -8.29 22.28 8.02
C ALA A 418 -9.25 22.13 9.22
N ALA A 419 -10.37 22.87 9.24
CA ALA A 419 -11.30 22.94 10.37
C ALA A 419 -11.80 21.57 10.84
N GLY A 420 -12.11 20.68 9.89
CA GLY A 420 -12.57 19.31 10.20
C GLY A 420 -11.52 18.50 10.97
N MET A 421 -10.24 18.64 10.63
CA MET A 421 -9.16 17.98 11.36
C MET A 421 -8.99 18.59 12.76
N PHE A 422 -9.00 19.93 12.87
CA PHE A 422 -8.85 20.61 14.16
C PHE A 422 -9.97 20.24 15.14
N ALA A 423 -11.22 20.19 14.67
CA ALA A 423 -12.36 19.75 15.47
C ALA A 423 -12.19 18.32 15.99
N ARG A 424 -11.72 17.39 15.14
CA ARG A 424 -11.53 15.97 15.50
C ARG A 424 -10.37 15.76 16.48
N LYS A 425 -9.26 16.48 16.28
CA LYS A 425 -8.07 16.38 17.11
C LYS A 425 -8.14 17.18 18.42
N GLY A 426 -9.21 17.95 18.63
CA GLY A 426 -9.32 18.80 19.82
C GLY A 426 -8.39 20.02 19.77
N LEU A 427 -8.13 20.55 18.57
CA LEU A 427 -7.21 21.68 18.35
C LEU A 427 -7.95 23.02 18.16
N LEU A 428 -9.23 23.09 18.50
CA LEU A 428 -10.00 24.35 18.47
C LEU A 428 -9.80 25.18 19.76
N GLY A 429 -9.23 24.58 20.81
CA GLY A 429 -8.88 25.26 22.06
C GLY A 429 -7.65 26.15 21.94
N ARG A 430 -7.46 27.04 22.93
CA ARG A 430 -6.35 28.02 22.95
C ARG A 430 -5.02 27.47 23.40
N SER A 431 -5.01 26.36 24.16
CA SER A 431 -3.77 25.72 24.63
C SER A 431 -3.38 24.61 23.68
N GLN A 432 -2.41 24.87 22.79
CA GLN A 432 -1.68 23.79 22.14
C GLN A 432 -0.66 23.22 23.14
N ALA A 433 -0.60 21.90 23.28
CA ALA A 433 0.49 21.28 24.02
C ALA A 433 1.85 21.65 23.40
N ASN A 434 2.89 21.80 24.23
CA ASN A 434 4.25 22.03 23.75
C ASN A 434 4.65 20.89 22.79
N THR A 435 4.99 21.26 21.55
CA THR A 435 5.38 20.29 20.53
C THR A 435 6.84 19.86 20.71
N ASN A 436 7.18 18.61 20.42
CA ASN A 436 8.57 18.09 20.49
C ASN A 436 9.51 18.62 19.39
N TYR A 437 9.11 19.63 18.61
CA TYR A 437 9.89 20.17 17.51
C TYR A 437 10.75 21.36 17.96
N SER A 438 12.02 21.39 17.55
CA SER A 438 12.90 22.54 17.78
C SER A 438 12.30 23.83 17.19
N SER A 439 12.36 24.89 18.02
CA SER A 439 11.86 26.24 17.76
C SER A 439 12.67 27.02 16.74
N GLU A 440 13.77 26.46 16.20
CA GLU A 440 14.50 27.06 15.07
C GLU A 440 13.53 27.33 13.92
N SER A 441 13.12 28.59 13.84
CA SER A 441 12.16 29.12 12.88
C SER A 441 12.92 29.35 11.59
N GLU A 442 12.75 28.44 10.65
CA GLU A 442 12.85 28.84 9.24
C GLU A 442 11.73 29.85 9.02
N ASP A 443 12.11 31.13 9.01
CA ASP A 443 11.23 32.19 8.57
C ASP A 443 10.74 31.81 7.17
N SER A 444 9.42 31.68 7.04
CA SER A 444 8.76 31.32 5.79
C SER A 444 7.85 32.44 5.33
N GLU A 445 8.00 33.62 5.94
CA GLU A 445 7.40 34.84 5.44
C GLU A 445 8.22 35.30 4.24
N THR A 446 7.59 35.22 3.07
CA THR A 446 8.10 35.83 1.85
C THR A 446 7.70 37.30 1.83
N GLU A 447 8.42 38.13 1.09
CA GLU A 447 8.05 39.54 0.90
C GLU A 447 6.61 39.69 0.37
N GLU A 448 6.20 38.79 -0.52
CA GLU A 448 4.84 38.71 -1.09
C GLU A 448 3.79 38.43 -0.01
N TYR A 449 4.04 37.45 0.87
CA TYR A 449 3.11 37.12 1.96
C TYR A 449 3.02 38.26 2.98
N THR A 450 4.15 38.86 3.37
CA THR A 450 4.18 39.95 4.35
C THR A 450 3.43 41.17 3.84
N LYS A 451 3.50 41.46 2.53
CA LYS A 451 2.78 42.57 1.90
C LYS A 451 1.26 42.45 1.99
N PHE A 452 0.71 41.24 1.89
CA PHE A 452 -0.74 41.00 1.89
C PHE A 452 -1.26 40.38 3.20
N LYS A 453 -0.40 40.20 4.21
CA LYS A 453 -0.71 39.47 5.45
C LYS A 453 -1.99 39.93 6.14
N GLU A 454 -2.25 41.23 6.16
CA GLU A 454 -3.45 41.82 6.79
C GLU A 454 -4.73 41.64 5.96
N GLN A 455 -4.58 41.37 4.66
CA GLN A 455 -5.68 41.26 3.68
C GLN A 455 -5.99 39.81 3.29
N ILE A 456 -5.23 38.84 3.81
CA ILE A 456 -5.50 37.42 3.62
C ILE A 456 -6.59 37.00 4.60
N ASN A 457 -7.68 36.46 4.07
CA ASN A 457 -8.74 35.90 4.90
C ASN A 457 -8.26 34.54 5.48
N PRO A 458 -8.18 34.38 6.80
CA PRO A 458 -7.70 33.13 7.42
C PRO A 458 -8.55 31.90 7.09
N VAL A 459 -9.84 32.09 6.76
CA VAL A 459 -10.77 31.00 6.43
C VAL A 459 -10.46 30.43 5.06
N THR A 460 -10.35 31.30 4.05
CA THR A 460 -10.10 30.90 2.66
C THR A 460 -8.62 30.74 2.35
N GLY A 461 -7.73 31.33 3.16
CA GLY A 461 -6.27 31.25 2.97
C GLY A 461 -5.76 32.02 1.76
N CYS A 462 -6.58 32.91 1.19
CA CYS A 462 -6.24 33.76 0.05
C CYS A 462 -6.57 35.21 0.34
N PHE A 463 -6.00 36.09 -0.47
CA PHE A 463 -6.28 37.50 -0.51
C PHE A 463 -7.75 37.71 -0.89
N GLU A 464 -8.46 38.54 -0.11
CA GLU A 464 -9.79 39.00 -0.45
C GLU A 464 -9.78 40.53 -0.49
N ASN A 465 -10.29 41.11 -1.58
CA ASN A 465 -10.55 42.54 -1.60
C ASN A 465 -11.51 42.91 -0.47
N PRO A 466 -11.34 44.08 0.18
CA PRO A 466 -12.28 44.57 1.17
C PRO A 466 -13.70 44.55 0.59
N LYS A 467 -14.60 43.78 1.22
CA LYS A 467 -15.99 43.73 0.79
C LYS A 467 -16.65 45.06 1.13
N PRO A 468 -17.51 45.61 0.25
CA PRO A 468 -18.28 46.81 0.56
C PRO A 468 -19.12 46.54 1.81
N ASN A 469 -19.35 47.58 2.61
CA ASN A 469 -20.12 47.42 3.84
C ASN A 469 -21.57 47.05 3.47
N PRO A 470 -22.08 45.87 3.88
CA PRO A 470 -23.44 45.45 3.53
C PRO A 470 -24.53 46.39 4.08
N LEU A 471 -24.19 47.20 5.09
CA LEU A 471 -25.09 48.15 5.75
C LEU A 471 -25.01 49.57 5.16
N GLU A 472 -24.17 49.77 4.16
CA GLU A 472 -24.02 51.07 3.48
C GLU A 472 -25.31 51.42 2.72
N GLY A 473 -25.83 52.62 2.95
CA GLY A 473 -27.10 53.07 2.36
C GLY A 473 -28.37 52.60 3.08
N MET A 474 -28.26 51.78 4.14
CA MET A 474 -29.42 51.41 4.98
C MET A 474 -29.68 52.45 6.08
N THR A 475 -30.94 52.81 6.28
CA THR A 475 -31.40 53.59 7.44
C THR A 475 -31.33 52.75 8.72
N ASP A 476 -31.26 53.38 9.89
CA ASP A 476 -31.15 52.64 11.15
C ASP A 476 -32.36 51.74 11.43
N ALA A 477 -33.57 52.17 11.03
CA ALA A 477 -34.77 51.35 11.10
C ALA A 477 -34.68 50.09 10.20
N GLN A 478 -34.04 50.19 9.02
CA GLN A 478 -33.81 49.03 8.15
C GLN A 478 -32.78 48.08 8.75
N LYS A 479 -31.72 48.61 9.38
CA LYS A 479 -30.73 47.77 10.07
C LYS A 479 -31.36 46.99 11.22
N GLU A 480 -32.22 47.63 12.02
CA GLU A 480 -32.96 46.96 13.11
C GLU A 480 -33.91 45.88 12.57
N TYR A 481 -34.61 46.17 11.48
CA TYR A 481 -35.50 45.22 10.83
C TYR A 481 -34.77 43.97 10.33
N GLU A 482 -33.65 44.14 9.62
CA GLU A 482 -32.81 43.04 9.14
C GLU A 482 -32.19 42.24 10.30
N ALA A 483 -31.78 42.91 11.38
CA ALA A 483 -31.29 42.25 12.58
C ALA A 483 -32.37 41.37 13.23
N LEU A 484 -33.61 41.85 13.33
CA LEU A 484 -34.74 41.05 13.83
C LEU A 484 -35.05 39.86 12.92
N GLN A 485 -34.97 40.03 11.61
CA GLN A 485 -35.12 38.91 10.67
C GLN A 485 -34.02 37.86 10.89
N LEU A 486 -32.76 38.26 11.02
CA LEU A 486 -31.65 37.36 11.26
C LEU A 486 -31.83 36.57 12.57
N VAL A 487 -32.26 37.23 13.65
CA VAL A 487 -32.55 36.58 14.94
C VAL A 487 -33.65 35.53 14.78
N ASN A 488 -34.74 35.86 14.09
CA ASN A 488 -35.84 34.93 13.85
C ASN A 488 -35.39 33.73 13.01
N LEU A 489 -34.53 33.93 12.01
CA LEU A 489 -33.94 32.88 11.20
C LEU A 489 -33.05 31.95 12.03
N VAL A 490 -32.18 32.50 12.89
CA VAL A 490 -31.30 31.73 13.78
C VAL A 490 -32.11 30.94 14.82
N ASP A 491 -33.13 31.56 15.42
CA ASP A 491 -34.04 30.88 16.36
C ASP A 491 -34.79 29.74 15.67
N LYS A 492 -35.30 29.96 14.45
CA LYS A 492 -35.95 28.92 13.64
C LYS A 492 -35.00 27.74 13.38
N LEU A 493 -33.79 28.00 12.90
CA LEU A 493 -32.78 26.96 12.64
C LEU A 493 -32.40 26.18 13.91
N THR A 494 -32.39 26.86 15.06
CA THR A 494 -32.08 26.25 16.35
C THR A 494 -33.23 25.35 16.83
N ARG A 495 -34.48 25.83 16.73
CA ARG A 495 -35.69 25.07 17.11
C ARG A 495 -35.94 23.86 16.23
N GLU A 496 -35.66 23.97 14.93
CA GLU A 496 -35.72 22.86 13.98
C GLU A 496 -34.56 21.86 14.16
N GLY A 497 -33.59 22.17 15.03
CA GLY A 497 -32.46 21.30 15.34
C GLY A 497 -31.40 21.22 14.25
N VAL A 498 -31.48 22.09 13.23
CA VAL A 498 -30.53 22.17 12.10
C VAL A 498 -29.19 22.74 12.57
N VAL A 499 -29.21 23.74 13.45
CA VAL A 499 -28.02 24.36 14.03
C VAL A 499 -28.07 24.22 15.55
N ARG A 500 -26.95 23.84 16.16
CA ARG A 500 -26.80 23.81 17.62
C ARG A 500 -25.62 24.67 18.03
N PRO A 501 -25.81 25.68 18.88
CA PRO A 501 -24.69 26.44 19.42
C PRO A 501 -23.74 25.51 20.19
N CYS A 502 -22.44 25.77 20.10
CA CYS A 502 -21.42 24.94 20.73
C CYS A 502 -20.38 25.80 21.46
N ARG A 503 -19.81 25.23 22.53
CA ARG A 503 -18.61 25.71 23.20
C ARG A 503 -17.43 24.78 22.94
N ILE A 504 -16.22 25.23 23.23
CA ILE A 504 -15.03 24.37 23.14
C ILE A 504 -14.82 23.72 24.51
N GLY A 505 -14.86 22.39 24.57
CA GLY A 505 -14.60 21.66 25.81
C GLY A 505 -13.13 21.71 26.23
N ASP A 506 -12.84 21.26 27.45
CA ASP A 506 -11.45 21.14 27.96
C ASP A 506 -10.56 20.21 27.11
N ASP A 507 -11.19 19.30 26.37
CA ASP A 507 -10.56 18.42 25.37
C ASP A 507 -10.31 19.10 24.01
N GLY A 508 -10.61 20.40 23.92
CA GLY A 508 -10.44 21.24 22.72
C GLY A 508 -11.40 20.90 21.56
N LYS A 509 -12.42 20.09 21.82
CA LYS A 509 -13.44 19.66 20.84
C LYS A 509 -14.72 20.48 21.00
N PRO A 510 -15.53 20.64 19.93
CA PRO A 510 -16.81 21.33 20.03
C PRO A 510 -17.82 20.48 20.81
N LYS A 511 -18.47 21.07 21.81
CA LYS A 511 -19.53 20.46 22.62
C LYS A 511 -20.79 21.32 22.54
N PRO A 512 -21.99 20.73 22.33
CA PRO A 512 -23.23 21.49 22.32
C PRO A 512 -23.43 22.15 23.70
N ILE A 513 -23.96 23.38 23.70
CA ILE A 513 -24.39 24.04 24.94
C ILE A 513 -25.84 23.67 25.23
N GLU A 514 -26.21 23.60 26.50
CA GLU A 514 -27.60 23.41 26.92
C GLU A 514 -28.29 24.78 27.10
N HIS A 515 -27.54 25.79 27.54
CA HIS A 515 -28.06 27.14 27.74
C HIS A 515 -27.12 28.24 27.24
N VAL A 516 -27.67 29.33 26.67
CA VAL A 516 -26.91 30.46 26.08
C VAL A 516 -25.96 31.13 27.09
N LEU A 517 -26.30 31.10 28.37
CA LEU A 517 -25.45 31.63 29.46
C LEU A 517 -24.10 30.92 29.57
N GLU A 518 -23.97 29.68 29.10
CA GLU A 518 -22.69 28.97 29.07
C GLU A 518 -21.66 29.71 28.19
N LEU A 519 -22.10 30.35 27.11
CA LEU A 519 -21.23 31.15 26.22
C LEU A 519 -20.70 32.41 26.92
N GLN A 520 -21.48 32.98 27.83
CA GLN A 520 -21.09 34.21 28.54
C GLN A 520 -19.99 33.98 29.58
N SER A 521 -19.93 32.79 30.16
CA SER A 521 -18.88 32.45 31.13
C SER A 521 -17.47 32.38 30.50
N GLU A 522 -17.38 32.16 29.18
CA GLU A 522 -16.13 32.11 28.43
C GLU A 522 -15.71 33.46 27.81
N LEU A 523 -16.65 34.39 27.58
CA LEU A 523 -16.38 35.70 26.96
C LEU A 523 -15.26 36.52 27.67
N PRO A 524 -15.21 36.61 29.02
CA PRO A 524 -14.12 37.30 29.71
C PRO A 524 -12.76 36.65 29.47
N ARG A 525 -12.69 35.31 29.35
CA ARG A 525 -11.45 34.57 29.08
C ARG A 525 -11.00 34.70 27.62
N GLN A 526 -11.90 35.07 26.71
CA GLN A 526 -11.61 35.28 25.29
C GLN A 526 -10.90 36.62 25.00
N GLN A 527 -11.07 37.65 25.84
CA GLN A 527 -10.56 39.01 25.57
C GLN A 527 -9.13 39.30 26.10
N TYR A 528 -8.58 38.50 27.02
CA TYR A 528 -7.28 38.76 27.68
C TYR A 528 -6.00 38.54 26.83
N GLY A 529 -6.10 38.52 25.50
CA GLY A 529 -4.93 38.44 24.59
C GLY A 529 -4.48 39.78 24.00
N ARG A 530 -5.31 40.83 24.08
CA ARG A 530 -4.90 42.22 23.81
C ARG A 530 -4.52 42.88 25.14
N LYS A 531 -3.31 42.61 25.62
CA LYS A 531 -2.61 43.59 26.44
C LYS A 531 -1.57 44.22 25.56
N ASP A 532 -1.80 45.49 25.29
CA ASP A 532 -0.89 46.40 24.61
C ASP A 532 0.51 46.26 25.23
N SER A 533 1.50 45.98 24.39
CA SER A 533 2.92 46.07 24.73
C SER A 533 3.43 47.51 24.56
N ASP A 534 2.58 48.49 24.80
CA ASP A 534 2.94 49.91 24.82
C ASP A 534 2.66 50.43 26.23
N SER A 535 3.60 50.18 27.16
CA SER A 535 3.82 50.95 28.39
C SER A 535 5.10 50.46 29.08
N GLU A 536 6.15 51.28 28.93
CA GLU A 536 7.47 51.32 29.61
C GLU A 536 8.49 50.18 29.39
#